data_AF-A0A1N7RSV6-F1
#
_entry.id   AF-A0A1N7RSV6-F1
#
_cell.length_a   1.000
_cell.length_b   1.000
_cell.length_c   1.000
_cell.angle_alpha   90.00
_cell.angle_beta   90.00
_cell.angle_gamma   90.00
#
_symmetry.space_group_name_H-M   'P 1'
#
loop_
_entity.id
_entity.type
_entity.pdbx_description
1 polymer ?
#
loop_
_entity_poly.entity_id
_entity_poly.type
_entity_poly.pdbx_seq_one_letter_code
_entity_poly.pdbx_strand_id
1 'polypeptide(L)' 'MTTGPARESVELATLEWVAWFNHHRLMEPLGYIPPAEAEANSRLRQHI' A
#
# COMPACT_ATOMS: atom_id res chain seq x y z
N MET A 1 -27.93 17.37 9.89
CA MET A 1 -26.49 17.09 10.00
C MET A 1 -26.31 15.59 9.96
N THR A 2 -25.66 15.04 8.94
CA THR A 2 -25.31 13.61 8.92
C THR A 2 -24.07 13.41 9.79
N THR A 3 -24.12 12.50 10.76
CA THR A 3 -22.91 12.03 11.42
C THR A 3 -21.99 11.40 10.37
N GLY A 4 -20.68 11.67 10.44
CA GLY A 4 -19.69 11.08 9.53
C GLY A 4 -19.64 9.54 9.63
N PRO A 5 -18.83 8.89 8.78
CA PRO A 5 -18.69 7.43 8.81
C PRO A 5 -18.22 6.96 10.19
N ALA A 6 -18.67 5.76 10.58
CA ALA A 6 -18.20 5.12 11.80
C ALA A 6 -16.68 4.88 11.71
N ARG A 7 -16.01 4.95 12.86
CA ARG A 7 -14.55 4.74 12.96
C ARG A 7 -14.10 3.45 12.29
N GLU A 8 -14.80 2.35 12.55
CA GLU A 8 -14.52 1.03 11.97
C GLU A 8 -14.57 1.05 10.43
N SER A 9 -15.53 1.77 9.84
CA SER A 9 -15.63 1.90 8.38
C SER A 9 -14.43 2.64 7.78
N VAL A 10 -13.91 3.66 8.48
CA VAL A 10 -12.72 4.40 8.04
C VAL A 10 -11.46 3.54 8.20
N GLU A 11 -11.35 2.81 9.30
CA GLU A 11 -10.23 1.88 9.53
C GLU A 11 -10.19 0.79 8.46
N LEU A 12 -11.32 0.17 8.14
CA LEU A 12 -11.41 -0.84 7.09
C LEU A 12 -11.04 -0.27 5.70
N ALA A 13 -11.62 0.86 5.33
CA ALA A 13 -11.31 1.51 4.04
C ALA A 13 -9.82 1.89 3.93
N THR A 14 -9.20 2.26 5.05
CA THR A 14 -7.76 2.56 5.09
C THR A 14 -6.94 1.29 4.89
N LEU A 15 -7.29 0.18 5.55
CA LEU A 15 -6.61 -1.10 5.38
C LEU A 15 -6.69 -1.61 3.93
N GLU A 16 -7.87 -1.51 3.31
CA GLU A 16 -8.06 -1.89 1.91
C GLU A 16 -7.19 -1.03 0.98
N TRP A 17 -7.15 0.28 1.20
CA TRP A 17 -6.32 1.19 0.41
C TRP A 17 -4.82 0.88 0.56
N VAL A 18 -4.35 0.66 1.79
CA VAL A 18 -2.95 0.31 2.07
C VAL A 18 -2.57 -1.01 1.41
N ALA A 19 -3.42 -2.03 1.54
CA ALA A 19 -3.19 -3.33 0.91
C ALA A 19 -3.12 -3.21 -0.61
N TRP A 20 -4.04 -2.46 -1.23
CA TRP A 20 -4.00 -2.22 -2.66
C TRP A 20 -2.73 -1.47 -3.09
N PHE A 21 -2.41 -0.35 -2.44
CA PHE A 21 -1.24 0.47 -2.79
C PHE A 21 0.08 -0.31 -2.67
N ASN A 22 0.23 -1.13 -1.62
CA ASN A 22 1.45 -1.90 -1.40
C ASN A 22 1.70 -2.99 -2.45
N HIS A 23 0.66 -3.44 -3.16
CA HIS A 23 0.74 -4.57 -4.08
C HIS A 23 0.38 -4.23 -5.54
N HIS A 24 -0.22 -3.07 -5.83
CA HIS A 24 -0.56 -2.67 -7.19
C HIS A 24 0.53 -1.84 -7.88
N ARG A 25 0.77 -2.11 -9.17
CA ARG A 25 1.70 -1.37 -10.02
C ARG A 25 0.97 -0.27 -10.80
N LEU A 26 0.87 0.93 -10.24
CA LEU A 26 0.10 2.02 -10.84
C LEU A 26 0.77 2.70 -12.04
N MET A 27 2.10 2.65 -12.12
CA MET A 27 2.91 3.33 -13.14
C MET A 27 4.00 2.42 -13.70
N GLU A 28 3.66 1.15 -13.94
CA GLU A 28 4.59 0.14 -14.46
C GLU A 28 5.36 0.61 -15.71
N PRO A 29 4.76 1.29 -16.70
CA PRO A 29 5.49 1.76 -17.88
C PRO A 29 6.59 2.78 -17.57
N LEU A 30 6.50 3.47 -16.43
CA LEU A 30 7.52 4.42 -15.95
C LEU A 30 8.57 3.74 -15.05
N GLY A 31 8.51 2.41 -14.90
CA GLY A 31 9.42 1.63 -14.08
C GLY A 31 9.06 1.61 -12.59
N TYR A 32 7.84 2.01 -12.20
CA TYR A 32 7.40 1.92 -10.81
C TYR A 32 7.24 0.46 -10.36
N ILE A 33 7.79 0.15 -9.18
CA ILE A 33 7.59 -1.12 -8.48
C ILE A 33 6.85 -0.88 -7.16
N PRO A 34 5.99 -1.80 -6.69
CA PRO A 34 5.22 -1.58 -5.48
C PRO A 34 6.12 -1.51 -4.24
N PRO A 35 5.71 -0.82 -3.17
CA PRO A 35 6.49 -0.68 -1.94
C PRO A 35 6.91 -2.02 -1.34
N ALA A 36 6.01 -3.02 -1.32
CA ALA A 36 6.32 -4.34 -0.76
C ALA A 36 7.49 -5.03 -1.52
N GLU A 37 7.58 -4.82 -2.83
CA GLU A 37 8.66 -5.36 -3.64
C GLU A 37 9.97 -4.56 -3.47
N ALA A 38 9.88 -3.23 -3.42
CA ALA A 38 11.05 -2.38 -3.14
C ALA A 38 11.68 -2.72 -1.78
N GLU A 39 10.86 -2.92 -0.75
CA GLU A 39 11.31 -3.36 0.56
C GLU A 39 11.95 -4.75 0.52
N ALA A 40 11.34 -5.72 -0.15
CA ALA A 40 11.93 -7.05 -0.29
C ALA A 40 13.32 -6.97 -0.95
N ASN A 41 13.46 -6.17 -2.01
CA ASN A 41 14.74 -5.92 -2.67
C ASN A 41 15.76 -5.24 -1.75
N SER A 42 15.32 -4.28 -0.92
CA SER A 42 16.20 -3.63 0.07
C SER A 42 16.62 -4.59 1.18
N ARG A 43 15.71 -5.42 1.70
CA ARG A 43 16.01 -6.42 2.73
C ARG A 43 17.02 -7.43 2.23
N LEU A 44 16.88 -7.89 0.98
CA LEU A 44 17.85 -8.77 0.33
C LEU A 44 19.23 -8.11 0.21
N ARG A 45 19.30 -6.81 -0.07
CA ARG A 45 20.56 -6.05 -0.16
C ARG A 45 21.26 -5.78 1.18
N GLN A 46 20.54 -5.84 2.30
CA GLN A 46 21.11 -5.62 3.64
C GLN A 46 21.61 -6.90 4.33
N HIS A 47 21.23 -8.07 3.81
CA HIS A 47 21.56 -9.38 4.40
C HIS A 47 22.57 -10.17 3.56
N ILE A 48 23.28 -9.52 2.65
CA ILE A 48 24.43 -10.03 1.88
C ILE A 48 25.69 -9.21 2.16
#